data_AF-W4PAC3-F1
#
_entry.id   AF-W4PAC3-F1
#
_cell.length_a   1.000
_cell.length_b   1.000
_cell.length_c   1.000
_cell.angle_alpha   90.00
_cell.angle_beta   90.00
_cell.angle_gamma   90.00
#
_symmetry.space_group_name_H-M   'P 1'
#
loop_
_entity.id
_entity.type
_entity.pdbx_description
1 polymer ?
#
loop_
_entity_poly.entity_id
_entity_poly.type
_entity_poly.pdbx_seq_one_letter_code
_entity_poly.pdbx_strand_id
1 'polypeptide(L)'
;MIQLETIFDILIKGFIIGIVVSAPLGPVGVLCIQRTLNKGRWYGFVTGLGASLSDIAYALLTGYGMSFVFDYINKNIFYLQLLGSIMLLIFGIYTFRSNPVHSIRPASSNKGSYFHNFITAFFVTLSNPLIILLFIGLFARFAFVQPGVLVFEEITGYVAIVLGALVWWFGITFFVNKVRTKFNLRGIWILNRVIGGVVILASVAGLIYTLLGESLY
;
A
#
# COMPACT_ATOMS: atom_id res chain seq x y z
N MET A 1 26.48 4.61 15.30
CA MET A 1 25.45 5.64 15.04
C MET A 1 24.94 5.54 13.61
N ILE A 2 25.83 5.55 12.60
CA ILE A 2 25.46 5.44 11.17
C ILE A 2 24.53 4.24 10.87
N GLN A 3 24.86 3.04 11.35
CA GLN A 3 24.07 1.83 11.05
C GLN A 3 22.68 1.80 11.72
N LEU A 4 22.52 2.48 12.87
CA LEU A 4 21.24 2.55 13.58
C LEU A 4 20.29 3.55 12.91
N GLU A 5 20.84 4.65 12.40
CA GLU A 5 20.08 5.63 11.61
C GLU A 5 19.59 5.01 10.29
N THR A 6 20.41 4.20 9.62
CA THR A 6 20.01 3.48 8.39
C THR A 6 18.86 2.51 8.64
N ILE A 7 18.91 1.71 9.72
CA ILE A 7 17.84 0.77 10.06
C ILE A 7 16.54 1.50 10.38
N PHE A 8 16.62 2.58 11.15
CA PHE A 8 15.44 3.37 11.53
C PHE A 8 14.79 4.03 10.31
N ASP A 9 15.59 4.55 9.38
CA ASP A 9 15.11 5.10 8.10
C ASP A 9 14.39 4.04 7.24
N ILE A 10 14.99 2.86 7.08
CA ILE A 10 14.38 1.75 6.32
C ILE A 10 13.08 1.27 6.97
N LEU A 11 13.03 1.22 8.31
CA LEU A 11 11.81 0.90 9.05
C LEU A 11 10.69 1.91 8.76
N ILE A 12 10.99 3.21 8.81
CA ILE A 12 10.01 4.26 8.52
C ILE A 12 9.55 4.18 7.07
N LYS A 13 10.49 4.06 6.11
CA LYS A 13 10.19 3.93 4.68
C LYS A 13 9.30 2.70 4.43
N GLY A 14 9.69 1.54 4.94
CA GLY A 14 8.91 0.32 4.81
C GLY A 14 7.51 0.45 5.41
N PHE A 15 7.39 1.01 6.61
CA PHE A 15 6.12 1.22 7.27
C PHE A 15 5.18 2.14 6.48
N ILE A 16 5.70 3.27 5.98
CA ILE A 16 4.95 4.21 5.14
C ILE A 16 4.50 3.52 3.85
N ILE A 17 5.40 2.77 3.19
CA ILE A 17 5.07 2.03 1.98
C ILE A 17 3.92 1.05 2.25
N GLY A 18 3.97 0.29 3.35
CA GLY A 18 2.91 -0.63 3.74
C GLY A 18 1.55 0.04 3.91
N ILE A 19 1.51 1.19 4.60
CA ILE A 19 0.27 1.98 4.74
C ILE A 19 -0.22 2.47 3.39
N VAL A 20 0.65 3.06 2.57
CA VAL A 20 0.26 3.69 1.31
C VAL A 20 -0.22 2.65 0.29
N VAL A 21 0.37 1.45 0.28
CA VAL A 21 -0.10 0.36 -0.60
C VAL A 21 -1.47 -0.15 -0.20
N SER A 22 -1.71 -0.34 1.11
CA SER A 22 -2.97 -0.89 1.60
C SER A 22 -4.09 0.15 1.72
N ALA A 23 -3.77 1.46 1.70
CA ALA A 23 -4.74 2.53 1.87
C ALA A 23 -5.85 2.61 0.81
N PRO A 24 -5.52 2.65 -0.49
CA PRO A 24 -6.47 2.79 -1.58
C PRO A 24 -7.58 1.73 -1.54
N LEU A 25 -8.84 2.16 -1.46
CA LEU A 25 -9.97 1.23 -1.46
C LEU A 25 -10.27 0.79 -2.89
N GLY A 26 -9.49 -0.16 -3.38
CA GLY A 26 -9.81 -0.98 -4.55
C GLY A 26 -10.82 -2.09 -4.21
N PRO A 27 -10.89 -3.15 -5.03
CA PRO A 27 -11.80 -4.28 -4.80
C PRO A 27 -11.65 -4.93 -3.42
N VAL A 28 -10.41 -5.02 -2.93
CA VAL A 28 -10.07 -5.63 -1.63
C VAL A 28 -10.51 -4.74 -0.47
N GLY A 29 -10.28 -3.43 -0.55
CA GLY A 29 -10.70 -2.47 0.47
C GLY A 29 -12.22 -2.45 0.63
N VAL A 30 -12.95 -2.44 -0.49
CA VAL A 30 -14.41 -2.55 -0.51
C VAL A 30 -14.88 -3.87 0.09
N LEU A 31 -14.26 -4.99 -0.31
CA LEU A 31 -14.56 -6.31 0.23
C LEU A 31 -14.33 -6.38 1.75
N CYS A 32 -13.24 -5.78 2.24
CA CYS A 32 -12.91 -5.70 3.66
C CYS A 32 -13.97 -4.91 4.44
N ILE A 33 -14.38 -3.75 3.93
CA ILE A 33 -15.46 -2.94 4.51
C ILE A 33 -16.78 -3.73 4.54
N GLN A 34 -17.16 -4.35 3.43
CA GLN A 34 -18.39 -5.15 3.35
C GLN A 34 -18.39 -6.30 4.36
N ARG A 35 -17.27 -7.02 4.50
CA ARG A 35 -17.15 -8.11 5.49
C ARG A 35 -17.16 -7.59 6.92
N THR A 36 -16.54 -6.45 7.17
CA THR A 36 -16.59 -5.75 8.47
C THR A 36 -18.04 -5.43 8.87
N LEU A 37 -18.82 -4.85 7.95
CA LEU A 37 -20.19 -4.41 8.21
C LEU A 37 -21.19 -5.58 8.32
N ASN A 38 -21.07 -6.59 7.45
CA ASN A 38 -22.05 -7.68 7.33
C ASN A 38 -21.70 -8.92 8.17
N LYS A 39 -20.41 -9.26 8.29
CA LYS A 39 -19.94 -10.51 8.94
C LYS A 39 -19.30 -10.24 10.32
N GLY A 40 -18.82 -9.01 10.54
CA GLY A 40 -18.19 -8.55 11.78
C GLY A 40 -16.72 -8.17 11.59
N ARG A 41 -16.17 -7.42 12.55
CA ARG A 41 -14.82 -6.84 12.45
C ARG A 41 -13.72 -7.84 12.10
N TRP A 42 -13.72 -8.99 12.74
CA TRP A 42 -12.68 -10.01 12.55
C TRP A 42 -12.67 -10.61 11.14
N TYR A 43 -13.83 -10.70 10.48
CA TYR A 43 -13.91 -11.12 9.08
C TYR A 43 -13.30 -10.07 8.14
N GLY A 44 -13.48 -8.79 8.45
CA GLY A 44 -12.77 -7.71 7.77
C GLY A 44 -11.26 -7.77 8.01
N PHE A 45 -10.83 -7.93 9.26
CA PHE A 45 -9.41 -7.97 9.60
C PHE A 45 -8.68 -9.14 8.93
N VAL A 46 -9.28 -10.34 8.94
CA VAL A 46 -8.73 -11.53 8.25
C VAL A 46 -8.68 -11.34 6.73
N THR A 47 -9.58 -10.55 6.15
CA THR A 47 -9.50 -10.14 4.74
C THR A 47 -8.26 -9.26 4.51
N GLY A 48 -8.00 -8.31 5.41
CA GLY A 48 -6.76 -7.51 5.40
C GLY A 48 -5.49 -8.33 5.57
N LEU A 49 -5.51 -9.38 6.40
CA LEU A 49 -4.38 -10.32 6.52
C LEU A 49 -4.09 -11.03 5.19
N GLY A 50 -5.14 -11.50 4.50
CA GLY A 50 -5.00 -12.12 3.19
C GLY A 50 -4.43 -11.15 2.15
N ALA A 51 -4.89 -9.90 2.17
CA ALA A 51 -4.35 -8.83 1.33
C ALA A 51 -2.87 -8.55 1.61
N SER A 52 -2.51 -8.46 2.90
CA SER A 52 -1.12 -8.22 3.33
C SER A 52 -0.17 -9.33 2.87
N LEU A 53 -0.65 -10.57 2.78
CA LEU A 53 0.13 -11.68 2.23
C LEU A 53 0.38 -11.54 0.72
N SER A 54 -0.56 -10.95 -0.03
CA SER A 54 -0.32 -10.62 -1.43
C SER A 54 0.61 -9.41 -1.58
N ASP A 55 0.45 -8.41 -0.71
CA ASP A 55 1.29 -7.20 -0.71
C ASP A 55 2.77 -7.57 -0.49
N ILE A 56 3.08 -8.49 0.43
CA ILE A 56 4.46 -8.97 0.61
C ILE A 56 4.97 -9.76 -0.59
N ALA A 57 4.12 -10.55 -1.26
CA ALA A 57 4.52 -11.26 -2.48
C ALA A 57 4.88 -10.28 -3.61
N TYR A 58 4.10 -9.21 -3.78
CA TYR A 58 4.42 -8.13 -4.72
C TYR A 58 5.67 -7.36 -4.31
N ALA A 59 5.83 -7.02 -3.03
CA ALA A 59 7.01 -6.31 -2.54
C ALA A 59 8.30 -7.10 -2.84
N LEU A 60 8.29 -8.41 -2.58
CA LEU A 60 9.42 -9.30 -2.88
C LEU A 60 9.69 -9.40 -4.38
N LEU A 61 8.64 -9.55 -5.19
CA LEU A 61 8.78 -9.62 -6.65
C LEU A 61 9.32 -8.31 -7.23
N THR A 62 8.83 -7.17 -6.75
CA THR A 62 9.31 -5.85 -7.15
C THR A 62 10.76 -5.63 -6.70
N GLY A 63 11.10 -5.97 -5.45
CA GLY A 63 12.45 -5.85 -4.94
C GLY A 63 13.45 -6.69 -5.76
N TYR A 64 13.12 -7.96 -6.00
CA TYR A 64 13.91 -8.85 -6.85
C TYR A 64 14.03 -8.33 -8.29
N GLY A 65 12.94 -7.79 -8.85
CA GLY A 65 12.93 -7.18 -10.18
C GLY A 65 13.84 -5.94 -10.28
N MET A 66 13.88 -5.10 -9.24
CA MET A 66 14.78 -3.94 -9.21
C MET A 66 16.25 -4.35 -9.16
N SER A 67 16.59 -5.46 -8.49
CA SER A 67 17.95 -5.99 -8.45
C SER A 67 18.49 -6.35 -9.84
N PHE A 68 17.64 -6.70 -10.81
CA PHE A 68 18.07 -6.98 -12.20
C PHE A 68 18.34 -5.73 -13.04
N VAL A 69 17.67 -4.61 -12.75
CA VAL A 69 17.78 -3.36 -13.53
C VAL A 69 18.74 -2.38 -12.84
N PHE A 70 19.46 -2.87 -11.83
CA PHE A 70 20.19 -2.11 -10.84
C PHE A 70 21.33 -1.23 -11.37
N ASP A 71 22.11 -1.73 -12.33
CA ASP A 71 23.20 -0.96 -12.96
C ASP A 71 22.67 0.24 -13.77
N TYR A 72 21.46 0.12 -14.31
CA TYR A 72 20.72 1.21 -14.95
C TYR A 72 20.10 2.16 -13.91
N ILE A 73 19.70 1.64 -12.76
CA ILE A 73 19.06 2.39 -11.67
C ILE A 73 20.05 3.36 -10.99
N ASN A 74 21.23 2.91 -10.61
CA ASN A 74 22.19 3.74 -9.87
C ASN A 74 22.71 4.94 -10.66
N LYS A 75 22.89 4.78 -11.97
CA LYS A 75 23.31 5.89 -12.84
C LYS A 75 22.21 6.93 -13.05
N ASN A 76 20.96 6.59 -12.76
CA ASN A 76 19.77 7.37 -13.11
C ASN A 76 18.80 7.54 -11.92
N ILE A 77 19.31 7.57 -10.68
CA ILE A 77 18.47 7.61 -9.48
C ILE A 77 17.52 8.82 -9.48
N PHE A 78 17.98 9.96 -10.00
CA PHE A 78 17.15 11.14 -10.24
C PHE A 78 15.94 10.83 -11.12
N TYR A 79 16.14 10.19 -12.28
CA TYR A 79 15.07 9.84 -13.20
C TYR A 79 14.09 8.82 -12.60
N LEU A 80 14.57 7.94 -11.73
CA LEU A 80 13.71 6.96 -11.04
C LEU A 80 12.89 7.58 -9.93
N GLN A 81 13.47 8.47 -9.13
CA GLN A 81 12.70 9.22 -8.15
C GLN A 81 11.66 10.12 -8.83
N LEU A 82 12.01 10.72 -9.98
CA LEU A 82 11.09 11.50 -10.80
C LEU A 82 9.96 10.62 -11.34
N LEU A 83 10.29 9.47 -11.95
CA LEU A 83 9.32 8.51 -12.47
C LEU A 83 8.43 7.95 -11.37
N GLY A 84 8.99 7.60 -10.21
CA GLY A 84 8.25 7.13 -9.04
C GLY A 84 7.28 8.19 -8.53
N SER A 85 7.69 9.46 -8.47
CA SER A 85 6.82 10.58 -8.09
C SER A 85 5.69 10.81 -9.10
N ILE A 86 5.96 10.67 -10.41
CA ILE A 86 4.94 10.75 -11.46
C ILE A 86 3.94 9.58 -11.33
N MET A 87 4.43 8.35 -11.13
CA MET A 87 3.57 7.18 -10.94
C MET A 87 2.69 7.34 -9.69
N LEU A 88 3.24 7.83 -8.58
CA LEU A 88 2.47 8.13 -7.37
C LEU A 88 1.46 9.24 -7.60
N LEU A 89 1.79 10.26 -8.39
CA LEU A 89 0.85 11.33 -8.73
C LEU A 89 -0.32 10.79 -9.55
N ILE A 90 -0.05 10.00 -10.60
CA ILE A 90 -1.07 9.34 -11.42
C ILE A 90 -1.95 8.46 -10.52
N PHE A 91 -1.32 7.69 -9.63
CA PHE A 91 -2.03 6.83 -8.70
C PHE A 91 -2.91 7.63 -7.73
N GLY A 92 -2.40 8.71 -7.14
CA GLY A 92 -3.16 9.59 -6.26
C GLY A 92 -4.36 10.22 -6.96
N ILE A 93 -4.20 10.69 -8.20
CA ILE A 93 -5.29 11.22 -9.04
C ILE A 93 -6.31 10.12 -9.34
N TYR A 94 -5.84 8.92 -9.72
CA TYR A 94 -6.69 7.77 -9.97
C TYR A 94 -7.52 7.42 -8.72
N THR A 95 -6.89 7.28 -7.55
CA THR A 95 -7.59 6.98 -6.29
C THR A 95 -8.56 8.09 -5.91
N PHE A 96 -8.18 9.36 -6.09
CA PHE A 96 -9.03 10.52 -5.80
C PHE A 96 -10.30 10.56 -6.66
N ARG A 97 -10.20 10.18 -7.93
CA ARG A 97 -11.33 10.20 -8.89
C ARG A 97 -12.10 8.88 -8.94
N SER A 98 -11.51 7.80 -8.46
CA SER A 98 -12.11 6.46 -8.50
C SER A 98 -13.40 6.40 -7.69
N ASN A 99 -14.42 5.78 -8.28
CA ASN A 99 -15.66 5.46 -7.57
C ASN A 99 -15.65 4.00 -7.12
N PRO A 100 -15.31 3.70 -5.85
CA PRO A 100 -15.24 2.32 -5.34
C PRO A 100 -16.59 1.61 -5.30
N VAL A 101 -17.70 2.32 -5.54
CA VAL A 101 -19.05 1.75 -5.63
C VAL A 101 -19.15 0.69 -6.74
N HIS A 102 -18.39 0.82 -7.84
CA HIS A 102 -18.39 -0.20 -8.91
C HIS A 102 -17.72 -1.52 -8.50
N SER A 103 -16.92 -1.54 -7.43
CA SER A 103 -16.29 -2.75 -6.90
C SER A 103 -17.17 -3.49 -5.88
N ILE A 104 -18.35 -2.94 -5.56
CA ILE A 104 -19.31 -3.55 -4.63
C ILE A 104 -19.95 -4.76 -5.31
N ARG A 105 -19.65 -5.94 -4.78
CA ARG A 105 -20.39 -7.18 -5.12
C ARG A 105 -21.40 -7.50 -4.02
N PRO A 106 -22.50 -8.20 -4.31
CA PRO A 106 -23.44 -8.64 -3.28
C PRO A 106 -22.72 -9.44 -2.21
N ALA A 107 -22.91 -9.09 -0.94
CA ALA A 107 -22.37 -9.88 0.15
C ALA A 107 -23.08 -11.23 0.17
N SER A 108 -22.31 -12.33 0.14
CA SER A 108 -22.87 -13.67 0.36
C SER A 108 -23.60 -13.71 1.70
N SER A 109 -24.80 -14.32 1.71
CA SER A 109 -25.61 -14.53 2.92
C SER A 109 -24.90 -15.41 3.96
N ASN A 110 -23.95 -16.25 3.53
CA ASN A 110 -23.14 -17.05 4.42
C ASN A 110 -21.86 -16.30 4.83
N LYS A 111 -21.58 -16.27 6.14
CA LYS A 111 -20.35 -15.69 6.68
C LYS A 111 -19.11 -16.45 6.17
N GLY A 112 -19.22 -17.77 5.97
CA GLY A 112 -18.10 -18.64 5.62
C GLY A 112 -17.06 -18.71 6.75
N SER A 113 -15.97 -19.44 6.53
CA SER A 113 -14.86 -19.55 7.49
C SER A 113 -13.88 -18.37 7.39
N TYR A 114 -13.13 -18.09 8.45
CA TYR A 114 -12.05 -17.09 8.40
C TYR A 114 -11.02 -17.42 7.32
N PHE A 115 -10.64 -18.69 7.20
CA PHE A 115 -9.70 -19.16 6.18
C PHE A 115 -10.19 -18.91 4.75
N HIS A 116 -11.48 -19.13 4.47
CA HIS A 116 -12.04 -18.82 3.16
C HIS A 116 -12.00 -17.30 2.85
N ASN A 117 -12.32 -16.47 3.84
CA ASN A 117 -12.25 -15.01 3.68
C ASN A 117 -10.80 -14.53 3.48
N PHE A 118 -9.83 -15.15 4.16
CA PHE A 118 -8.40 -14.91 3.96
C PHE A 118 -7.96 -15.23 2.52
N ILE A 119 -8.19 -16.46 2.06
CA ILE A 119 -7.77 -16.93 0.73
C ILE A 119 -8.38 -16.09 -0.38
N THR A 120 -9.67 -15.80 -0.28
CA THR A 120 -10.34 -14.98 -1.30
C THR A 120 -9.78 -13.57 -1.34
N ALA A 121 -9.42 -12.98 -0.20
CA ALA A 121 -8.79 -11.67 -0.16
C ALA A 121 -7.40 -11.68 -0.80
N PHE A 122 -6.61 -12.72 -0.50
CA PHE A 122 -5.31 -12.94 -1.12
C PHE A 122 -5.42 -12.97 -2.65
N PHE A 123 -6.27 -13.84 -3.22
CA PHE A 123 -6.37 -13.93 -4.68
C PHE A 123 -6.96 -12.66 -5.33
N VAL A 124 -7.88 -11.96 -4.68
CA VAL A 124 -8.41 -10.68 -5.19
C VAL A 124 -7.31 -9.61 -5.22
N THR A 125 -6.43 -9.60 -4.22
CA THR A 125 -5.29 -8.67 -4.15
C THR A 125 -4.22 -9.04 -5.18
N LEU A 126 -3.87 -10.33 -5.25
CA LEU A 126 -2.89 -10.88 -6.21
C LEU A 126 -3.33 -10.79 -7.69
N SER A 127 -4.62 -10.60 -7.95
CA SER A 127 -5.13 -10.37 -9.30
C SER A 127 -5.12 -8.89 -9.69
N ASN A 128 -4.65 -7.99 -8.82
CA ASN A 128 -4.66 -6.55 -9.07
C ASN A 128 -3.29 -6.06 -9.56
N PRO A 129 -3.07 -5.94 -10.89
CA PRO A 129 -1.80 -5.50 -11.45
C PRO A 129 -1.47 -4.03 -11.11
N LEU A 130 -2.38 -3.25 -10.53
CA LEU A 130 -2.06 -1.88 -10.10
C LEU A 130 -1.18 -1.87 -8.84
N ILE A 131 -1.20 -2.94 -8.03
CA ILE A 131 -0.42 -3.01 -6.79
C ILE A 131 1.07 -3.12 -7.08
N ILE A 132 1.46 -3.93 -8.07
CA ILE A 132 2.88 -4.05 -8.45
C ILE A 132 3.44 -2.72 -8.99
N LEU A 133 2.64 -1.97 -9.75
CA LEU A 133 3.01 -0.64 -10.24
C LEU A 133 3.18 0.36 -9.09
N LEU A 134 2.33 0.26 -8.06
CA LEU A 134 2.42 1.08 -6.87
C LEU A 134 3.70 0.77 -6.08
N PHE A 135 4.05 -0.51 -5.90
CA PHE A 135 5.31 -0.91 -5.29
C PHE A 135 6.52 -0.40 -6.08
N ILE A 136 6.51 -0.49 -7.41
CA ILE A 136 7.59 0.04 -8.25
C ILE A 136 7.76 1.54 -8.01
N GLY A 137 6.66 2.30 -8.06
CA GLY A 137 6.68 3.76 -7.85
C GLY A 137 7.17 4.14 -6.45
N LEU A 138 6.72 3.43 -5.42
CA LEU A 138 7.10 3.66 -4.03
C LEU A 138 8.57 3.29 -3.76
N PHE A 139 9.01 2.13 -4.20
CA PHE A 139 10.40 1.68 -4.02
C PHE A 139 11.37 2.60 -4.77
N ALA A 140 11.01 3.04 -5.97
CA ALA A 140 11.80 4.02 -6.72
C ALA A 140 11.82 5.38 -6.02
N ARG A 141 10.68 5.85 -5.52
CA ARG A 141 10.58 7.15 -4.82
C ARG A 141 11.38 7.19 -3.53
N PHE A 142 11.23 6.17 -2.70
CA PHE A 142 11.90 6.09 -1.39
C PHE A 142 13.32 5.52 -1.49
N ALA A 143 13.77 5.15 -2.70
CA ALA A 143 15.00 4.42 -2.95
C ALA A 143 15.15 3.26 -1.95
N PHE A 144 14.10 2.44 -1.85
CA PHE A 144 13.96 1.40 -0.82
C PHE A 144 14.95 0.25 -1.04
N VAL A 145 15.32 -0.02 -2.30
CA VAL A 145 16.33 -1.01 -2.67
C VAL A 145 17.55 -0.25 -3.20
N GLN A 146 18.69 -0.35 -2.51
CA GLN A 146 19.91 0.40 -2.81
C GLN A 146 21.19 -0.45 -2.67
N PRO A 147 22.29 -0.09 -3.37
CA PRO A 147 23.58 -0.75 -3.20
C PRO A 147 24.14 -0.57 -1.81
N GLY A 148 24.66 -1.67 -1.25
CA GLY A 148 25.33 -1.65 0.04
C GLY A 148 24.40 -1.82 1.24
N VAL A 149 23.09 -1.87 1.03
CA VAL A 149 22.13 -2.27 2.07
C VAL A 149 22.34 -3.75 2.37
N LEU A 150 22.51 -4.08 3.65
CA LEU A 150 22.70 -5.46 4.08
C LEU A 150 21.39 -6.24 3.95
N VAL A 151 21.47 -7.53 3.64
CA VAL A 151 20.28 -8.41 3.52
C VAL A 151 19.37 -8.33 4.75
N PHE A 152 19.95 -8.20 5.95
CA PHE A 152 19.18 -8.04 7.18
C PHE A 152 18.38 -6.72 7.24
N GLU A 153 18.93 -5.63 6.70
CA GLU A 153 18.25 -4.33 6.65
C GLU A 153 17.07 -4.37 5.68
N GLU A 154 17.24 -5.02 4.51
CA GLU A 154 16.14 -5.24 3.56
C GLU A 154 15.01 -6.09 4.18
N ILE A 155 15.35 -7.20 4.85
CA ILE A 155 14.38 -8.03 5.58
C ILE A 155 13.61 -7.19 6.60
N THR A 156 14.32 -6.33 7.34
CA THR A 156 13.73 -5.43 8.34
C THR A 156 12.75 -4.45 7.68
N GLY A 157 13.10 -3.92 6.50
CA GLY A 157 12.20 -3.09 5.69
C GLY A 157 10.94 -3.83 5.23
N TYR A 158 11.06 -5.07 4.74
CA TYR A 158 9.90 -5.89 4.34
C TYR A 158 8.98 -6.21 5.53
N VAL A 159 9.55 -6.48 6.70
CA VAL A 159 8.77 -6.63 7.94
C VAL A 159 8.02 -5.34 8.26
N ALA A 160 8.67 -4.17 8.11
CA ALA A 160 8.01 -2.89 8.32
C ALA A 160 6.85 -2.64 7.33
N ILE A 161 6.99 -3.05 6.05
CA ILE A 161 5.89 -3.00 5.07
C ILE A 161 4.69 -3.82 5.57
N VAL A 162 4.91 -5.05 6.01
CA VAL A 162 3.84 -5.90 6.55
C VAL A 162 3.21 -5.25 7.78
N LEU A 163 4.00 -4.72 8.71
CA LEU A 163 3.49 -4.02 9.90
C LEU A 163 2.65 -2.79 9.53
N GLY A 164 3.09 -1.99 8.56
CA GLY A 164 2.33 -0.84 8.05
C GLY A 164 0.98 -1.26 7.47
N ALA A 165 0.97 -2.29 6.63
CA ALA A 165 -0.25 -2.86 6.07
C ALA A 165 -1.19 -3.37 7.18
N LEU A 166 -0.67 -4.11 8.16
CA LEU A 166 -1.45 -4.64 9.29
C LEU A 166 -2.07 -3.52 10.13
N VAL A 167 -1.31 -2.47 10.42
CA VAL A 167 -1.80 -1.28 11.13
C VAL A 167 -2.94 -0.63 10.36
N TRP A 168 -2.78 -0.48 9.05
CA TRP A 168 -3.84 0.06 8.20
C TRP A 168 -5.11 -0.80 8.25
N TRP A 169 -4.99 -2.10 8.00
CA TRP A 169 -6.12 -3.03 7.99
C TRP A 169 -6.81 -3.14 9.35
N PHE A 170 -6.04 -3.11 10.44
CA PHE A 170 -6.60 -3.06 11.79
C PHE A 170 -7.35 -1.74 12.03
N GLY A 171 -6.75 -0.61 11.64
CA GLY A 171 -7.32 0.72 11.79
C GLY A 171 -8.63 0.88 11.03
N ILE A 172 -8.67 0.51 9.75
CA ILE A 172 -9.88 0.66 8.93
C ILE A 172 -11.01 -0.24 9.42
N THR A 173 -10.71 -1.48 9.80
CA THR A 173 -11.75 -2.41 10.30
C THR A 173 -12.26 -1.98 11.68
N PHE A 174 -11.40 -1.44 12.54
CA PHE A 174 -11.80 -0.82 13.80
C PHE A 174 -12.72 0.39 13.58
N PHE A 175 -12.30 1.33 12.72
CA PHE A 175 -13.06 2.54 12.42
C PHE A 175 -14.43 2.20 11.83
N VAL A 176 -14.46 1.40 10.76
CA VAL A 176 -15.71 0.97 10.08
C VAL A 176 -16.65 0.25 11.04
N ASN A 177 -16.12 -0.61 11.92
CA ASN A 177 -16.94 -1.26 12.95
C ASN A 177 -17.52 -0.27 13.96
N LYS A 178 -16.77 0.77 14.34
CA LYS A 178 -17.22 1.81 15.28
C LYS A 178 -18.33 2.69 14.67
N VAL A 179 -18.22 3.04 13.39
CA VAL A 179 -19.21 3.89 12.69
C VAL A 179 -20.24 3.09 11.86
N ARG A 180 -20.34 1.77 12.08
CA ARG A 180 -21.10 0.83 11.23
C ARG A 180 -22.57 1.20 11.02
N THR A 181 -23.20 1.88 11.98
CA THR A 181 -24.61 2.30 11.90
C THR A 181 -24.84 3.50 10.99
N LYS A 182 -23.78 4.27 10.69
CA LYS A 182 -23.82 5.47 9.84
C LYS A 182 -23.00 5.31 8.56
N PHE A 183 -22.33 4.17 8.38
CA PHE A 183 -21.43 3.95 7.27
C PHE A 183 -22.23 3.69 5.98
N ASN A 184 -22.11 4.60 5.01
CA ASN A 184 -22.79 4.53 3.72
C ASN A 184 -21.77 4.61 2.57
N LEU A 185 -22.25 4.52 1.33
CA LEU A 185 -21.43 4.62 0.12
C LEU A 185 -20.63 5.92 0.03
N ARG A 186 -21.14 7.03 0.60
CA ARG A 186 -20.41 8.31 0.66
C ARG A 186 -19.18 8.20 1.54
N GLY A 187 -19.21 7.43 2.63
CA GLY A 187 -18.06 7.18 3.48
C GLY A 187 -16.89 6.52 2.73
N ILE A 188 -17.18 5.53 1.89
CA ILE A 188 -16.17 4.86 1.04
C ILE A 188 -15.59 5.84 0.01
N TRP A 189 -16.45 6.66 -0.59
CA TRP A 189 -16.03 7.66 -1.58
C TRP A 189 -15.15 8.77 -0.97
N ILE A 190 -15.55 9.31 0.18
CA ILE A 190 -14.76 10.31 0.92
C ILE A 190 -13.40 9.74 1.31
N LEU A 191 -13.35 8.49 1.78
CA LEU A 191 -12.11 7.86 2.19
C LEU A 191 -11.10 7.75 1.03
N ASN A 192 -11.53 7.31 -0.17
CA ASN A 192 -10.67 7.31 -1.35
C ASN A 192 -10.20 8.73 -1.74
N ARG A 193 -11.06 9.72 -1.57
CA ARG A 193 -10.73 11.12 -1.87
C ARG A 193 -9.69 11.70 -0.92
N VAL A 194 -9.79 11.38 0.37
CA VAL A 194 -8.79 11.76 1.38
C VAL A 194 -7.46 11.08 1.09
N ILE A 195 -7.47 9.77 0.86
CA ILE A 195 -6.25 9.00 0.57
C ILE A 195 -5.58 9.49 -0.71
N GLY A 196 -6.36 9.64 -1.79
CA GLY A 196 -5.86 10.18 -3.05
C GLY A 196 -5.30 11.59 -2.89
N GLY A 197 -5.95 12.46 -2.09
CA GLY A 197 -5.47 13.81 -1.81
C GLY A 197 -4.12 13.82 -1.08
N VAL A 198 -3.97 12.98 -0.04
CA VAL A 198 -2.71 12.82 0.70
C VAL A 198 -1.61 12.30 -0.23
N VAL A 199 -1.90 11.29 -1.06
CA VAL A 199 -0.93 10.75 -2.01
C VAL A 199 -0.53 11.79 -3.07
N ILE A 200 -1.47 12.58 -3.59
CA ILE A 200 -1.18 13.68 -4.53
C ILE A 200 -0.23 14.68 -3.87
N LEU A 201 -0.53 15.13 -2.66
CA LEU A 201 0.31 16.09 -1.93
C LEU A 201 1.73 15.53 -1.71
N ALA A 202 1.83 14.29 -1.25
CA ALA A 202 3.13 13.61 -1.06
C ALA A 202 3.90 13.46 -2.39
N SER A 203 3.20 13.20 -3.49
CA SER A 203 3.79 13.06 -4.83
C SER A 203 4.29 14.40 -5.38
N VAL A 204 3.51 15.47 -5.22
CA VAL A 204 3.89 16.83 -5.63
C VAL A 204 5.08 17.32 -4.81
N ALA A 205 5.04 17.13 -3.49
CA ALA A 205 6.20 17.40 -2.64
C ALA A 205 7.41 16.59 -3.14
N GLY A 206 7.21 15.31 -3.44
CA GLY A 206 8.28 14.44 -3.95
C GLY A 206 8.89 14.89 -5.28
N LEU A 207 8.07 15.38 -6.21
CA LEU A 207 8.52 15.99 -7.46
C LEU A 207 9.37 17.23 -7.20
N ILE A 208 8.90 18.14 -6.34
CA ILE A 208 9.61 19.37 -5.99
C ILE A 208 10.98 19.05 -5.39
N TYR A 209 11.03 18.16 -4.40
CA TYR A 209 12.28 17.72 -3.77
C TYR A 209 13.25 17.13 -4.80
N THR A 210 12.78 16.20 -5.64
CA THR A 210 13.61 15.59 -6.70
C THR A 210 14.19 16.65 -7.64
N LEU A 211 13.40 17.64 -8.05
CA LEU A 211 13.83 18.72 -8.95
C LEU A 211 14.77 19.73 -8.29
N LEU A 212 14.68 19.92 -6.97
CA LEU A 212 15.59 20.77 -6.20
C LEU A 212 16.94 20.09 -5.93
N GLY A 213 17.09 18.81 -6.28
CA GLY A 213 18.30 18.03 -5.98
C GLY A 213 18.42 17.60 -4.53
N GLU A 214 17.39 17.84 -3.71
CA GLU A 214 17.29 17.35 -2.34
C GLU A 214 16.43 16.08 -2.33
N SER A 215 17.03 14.94 -2.02
CA SER A 215 16.21 13.78 -1.64
C SER A 215 15.56 14.09 -0.29
N LEU A 216 14.33 13.62 -0.07
CA LEU A 216 13.61 13.85 1.19
C LEU A 216 14.30 13.19 2.41
N TYR A 217 15.44 12.53 2.18
CA TYR A 217 16.41 11.96 3.13
C TYR A 217 17.76 11.81 2.41
#